data_AF-A0A7I9ZTX4-F1
#
_entry.id   AF-A0A7I9ZTX4-F1
#
_cell.length_a   1.000
_cell.length_b   1.000
_cell.length_c   1.000
_cell.angle_alpha   90.00
_cell.angle_beta   90.00
_cell.angle_gamma   90.00
#
_symmetry.space_group_name_H-M   'P 1'
#
loop_
_entity.id
_entity.type
_entity.pdbx_description
1 polymer ?
#
loop_
_entity_poly.entity_id
_entity_poly.type
_entity_poly.pdbx_seq_one_letter_code
_entity_poly.pdbx_strand_id
1 'polypeptide(L)'
;METTRRQIVGAHVLGEYSAEVIQMVATCMAAGMRIEDVAELQFAFPTFTEGVNQAAQMVVNQLGVRPMPRLWSSLEATPPVLE
;
A
#
# COMPACT_ATOMS: atom_id res chain seq x y z
N MET A 1 4.36 -9.31 -18.74
CA MET A 1 5.53 -8.81 -17.99
C MET A 1 5.13 -8.07 -16.72
N GLU A 2 4.20 -7.09 -16.77
CA GLU A 2 3.80 -6.38 -15.53
C GLU A 2 3.00 -7.23 -14.54
N THR A 3 2.04 -8.05 -15.03
CA THR A 3 1.26 -8.95 -14.14
C THR A 3 2.13 -9.96 -13.39
N THR A 4 3.29 -10.32 -13.95
CA THR A 4 4.26 -11.20 -13.29
C THR A 4 4.98 -10.47 -12.14
N ARG A 5 5.22 -9.16 -12.30
CA ARG A 5 5.88 -8.32 -11.31
C ARG A 5 4.94 -7.63 -10.32
N ARG A 6 3.62 -7.68 -10.56
CA ARG A 6 2.58 -7.08 -9.70
C ARG A 6 2.78 -5.58 -9.47
N GLN A 7 3.35 -4.91 -10.45
CA GLN A 7 3.54 -3.45 -10.43
C GLN A 7 2.26 -2.75 -10.91
N ILE A 8 2.09 -1.51 -10.46
CA ILE A 8 0.96 -0.67 -10.88
C ILE A 8 1.19 -0.22 -12.33
N VAL A 9 0.24 -0.52 -13.22
CA VAL A 9 0.25 -0.03 -14.63
C VAL A 9 -0.55 1.26 -14.82
N GLY A 10 -1.41 1.60 -13.87
CA GLY A 10 -2.30 2.75 -13.95
C GLY A 10 -3.43 2.69 -12.93
N ALA A 11 -4.16 3.79 -12.82
CA ALA A 11 -5.41 3.88 -12.07
C ALA A 11 -6.34 4.91 -12.73
N HIS A 12 -7.62 4.85 -12.36
CA HIS A 12 -8.60 5.88 -12.69
C HIS A 12 -9.20 6.38 -11.38
N VAL A 13 -9.32 7.70 -11.26
CA VAL A 13 -9.90 8.35 -10.10
C VAL A 13 -10.95 9.34 -10.59
N LEU A 14 -12.14 9.27 -10.00
CA LEU A 14 -13.24 10.19 -10.25
C LEU A 14 -13.69 10.77 -8.91
N GLY A 15 -13.72 12.09 -8.78
CA GLY A 15 -14.13 12.78 -7.56
C GLY A 15 -13.31 14.04 -7.29
N GLU A 16 -13.58 14.66 -6.14
CA GLU A 16 -12.81 15.79 -5.62
C GLU A 16 -11.35 15.37 -5.34
N TYR A 17 -10.41 16.29 -5.55
CA TYR A 17 -8.96 16.06 -5.39
C TYR A 17 -8.40 14.88 -6.21
N SER A 18 -9.05 14.53 -7.33
CA SER A 18 -8.60 13.42 -8.18
C SER A 18 -7.19 13.61 -8.76
N ALA A 19 -6.75 14.86 -8.95
CA ALA A 19 -5.39 15.19 -9.40
C ALA A 19 -4.34 14.80 -8.35
N GLU A 20 -4.61 15.05 -7.07
CA GLU A 20 -3.73 14.73 -5.95
C GLU A 20 -3.68 13.22 -5.70
N VAL A 21 -4.83 12.56 -5.77
CA VAL A 21 -4.92 11.10 -5.63
C VAL A 21 -4.18 10.40 -6.78
N ILE A 22 -4.38 10.84 -8.03
CA ILE A 22 -3.69 10.22 -9.18
C ILE A 22 -2.19 10.50 -9.18
N GLN A 23 -1.76 11.66 -8.66
CA GLN A 23 -0.32 11.95 -8.49
C GLN A 23 0.35 10.98 -7.51
N MET A 24 -0.34 10.57 -6.44
CA MET A 24 0.18 9.53 -5.54
C MET A 24 0.39 8.21 -6.30
N VAL A 25 -0.61 7.77 -7.08
CA VAL A 25 -0.49 6.56 -7.91
C VAL A 25 0.67 6.67 -8.91
N ALA A 26 0.77 7.80 -9.62
CA ALA A 26 1.85 8.05 -10.57
C ALA A 26 3.23 8.01 -9.89
N THR A 27 3.32 8.46 -8.64
CA THR A 27 4.55 8.37 -7.83
C THR A 27 4.92 6.92 -7.56
N CYS A 28 3.96 6.08 -7.14
CA CYS A 28 4.20 4.64 -6.96
C CYS A 28 4.63 3.95 -8.26
N MET A 29 4.02 4.31 -9.40
CA MET A 29 4.39 3.79 -10.72
C MET A 29 5.81 4.19 -11.10
N ALA A 30 6.17 5.46 -10.92
CA ALA A 30 7.52 5.98 -11.20
C ALA A 30 8.59 5.31 -10.32
N ALA A 31 8.24 4.99 -9.07
CA ALA A 31 9.08 4.25 -8.15
C ALA A 31 9.12 2.73 -8.43
N GLY A 32 8.32 2.23 -9.38
CA GLY A 32 8.24 0.80 -9.70
C GLY A 32 7.72 -0.05 -8.55
N MET A 33 6.91 0.52 -7.64
CA MET A 33 6.39 -0.18 -6.47
C MET A 33 5.49 -1.35 -6.86
N ARG A 34 5.53 -2.42 -6.06
CA ARG A 34 4.59 -3.53 -6.17
C ARG A 34 3.31 -3.16 -5.43
N ILE A 35 2.20 -3.79 -5.81
CA ILE A 35 0.89 -3.49 -5.20
C ILE A 35 0.85 -3.82 -3.70
N GLU A 36 1.56 -4.87 -3.28
CA GLU A 36 1.76 -5.21 -1.85
C GLU A 36 2.46 -4.10 -1.06
N ASP A 37 3.48 -3.45 -1.62
CA ASP A 37 4.20 -2.37 -0.95
C ASP A 37 3.25 -1.18 -0.71
N VAL A 38 2.39 -0.87 -1.69
CA VAL A 38 1.39 0.20 -1.58
C VAL A 38 0.27 -0.15 -0.60
N ALA A 39 -0.09 -1.42 -0.47
CA ALA A 39 -1.07 -1.88 0.51
C ALA A 39 -0.55 -1.80 1.96
N GLU A 40 0.76 -1.90 2.18
CA GLU A 40 1.39 -1.78 3.51
C GLU A 40 1.68 -0.32 3.92
N LEU A 41 1.74 0.62 2.97
CA LEU A 41 1.94 2.04 3.25
C LEU A 41 0.89 2.56 4.24
N GLN A 42 1.36 3.32 5.24
CA GLN A 42 0.49 3.96 6.23
C GLN A 42 0.01 5.30 5.70
N PHE A 43 -1.21 5.34 5.17
CA PHE A 43 -1.84 6.58 4.73
C PHE A 43 -2.42 7.32 5.93
N ALA A 44 -2.37 8.65 5.88
CA ALA A 44 -3.01 9.48 6.89
C ALA A 44 -4.53 9.36 6.80
N PHE A 45 -5.19 9.31 7.97
CA PHE A 45 -6.64 9.31 8.10
C PHE A 45 -7.13 10.62 8.76
N PRO A 46 -8.18 11.29 8.25
CA PRO A 46 -8.95 10.98 7.02
C PRO A 46 -8.39 11.70 5.78
N THR A 47 -8.20 11.00 4.65
CA THR A 47 -7.74 11.62 3.38
C THR A 47 -8.30 10.93 2.13
N PHE A 48 -8.57 11.66 1.04
CA PHE A 48 -8.95 11.03 -0.23
C PHE A 48 -7.90 10.05 -0.76
N THR A 49 -6.62 10.33 -0.50
CA THR A 49 -5.50 9.51 -0.92
C THR A 49 -5.48 8.14 -0.23
N GLU A 50 -6.09 7.99 0.95
CA GLU A 50 -6.25 6.69 1.62
C GLU A 50 -7.03 5.68 0.76
N GLY A 51 -7.89 6.17 -0.15
CA GLY A 51 -8.61 5.32 -1.11
C GLY A 51 -7.67 4.50 -2.00
N VAL A 52 -6.43 4.97 -2.25
CA VAL A 52 -5.44 4.17 -2.99
C VAL A 52 -4.98 2.97 -2.17
N ASN A 53 -4.80 3.14 -0.85
CA ASN A 53 -4.45 2.03 0.03
C ASN A 53 -5.57 0.98 0.08
N GLN A 54 -6.83 1.43 0.20
CA GLN A 54 -7.98 0.53 0.18
C GLN A 54 -8.05 -0.25 -1.15
N ALA A 55 -7.86 0.43 -2.29
CA ALA A 55 -7.81 -0.23 -3.59
C ALA A 55 -6.65 -1.24 -3.69
N ALA A 56 -5.45 -0.89 -3.19
CA ALA A 56 -4.31 -1.79 -3.17
C ALA A 56 -4.56 -3.04 -2.32
N GLN A 57 -5.14 -2.89 -1.12
CA GLN A 57 -5.53 -4.01 -0.26
C GLN A 57 -6.56 -4.92 -0.95
N MET A 58 -7.53 -4.35 -1.70
CA MET A 58 -8.49 -5.13 -2.48
C MET A 58 -7.80 -5.97 -3.56
N VAL A 59 -6.87 -5.39 -4.32
CA VAL A 59 -6.12 -6.10 -5.37
C VAL A 59 -5.24 -7.20 -4.78
N VAL A 60 -4.51 -6.90 -3.72
CA VAL A 60 -3.68 -7.86 -2.98
C VAL A 60 -4.50 -9.05 -2.48
N ASN A 61 -5.72 -8.79 -1.99
CA ASN A 61 -6.65 -9.83 -1.61
C ASN A 61 -7.11 -10.69 -2.80
N GLN A 62 -7.48 -10.07 -3.92
CA GLN A 62 -7.89 -10.78 -5.14
C GLN A 62 -6.77 -11.65 -5.71
N LEU A 63 -5.52 -11.20 -5.59
CA LEU A 63 -4.34 -11.93 -6.03
C LEU A 63 -3.90 -13.03 -5.06
N GLY A 64 -4.46 -13.09 -3.84
CA GLY A 64 -4.08 -14.08 -2.83
C GLY A 64 -2.66 -13.88 -2.27
N VAL A 65 -2.08 -12.68 -2.44
CA VAL A 65 -0.70 -12.36 -2.04
C VAL A 65 -0.65 -11.45 -0.81
N ARG A 66 -1.68 -11.51 0.05
CA ARG A 66 -1.76 -10.69 1.27
C ARG A 66 -0.45 -10.76 2.05
N PRO A 67 0.26 -9.63 2.21
CA PRO A 67 1.32 -9.55 3.17
C PRO A 67 0.75 -9.88 4.54
N MET A 68 1.44 -10.73 5.28
CA MET A 68 1.08 -11.04 6.65
C MET A 68 1.37 -9.78 7.47
N PRO A 69 0.36 -9.10 8.03
CA PRO A 69 0.61 -7.87 8.77
C PRO A 69 1.58 -8.20 9.91
N ARG A 70 2.63 -7.39 10.08
CA ARG A 70 3.41 -7.44 11.33
C ARG A 70 2.48 -6.98 12.45
N LEU A 71 1.89 -7.95 13.13
CA LEU A 71 1.04 -7.68 14.28
C LEU A 71 1.90 -7.07 15.38
N TRP A 72 1.29 -6.21 16.20
CA TRP A 72 1.95 -5.70 17.40
C TRP A 72 2.44 -6.84 18.32
N SER A 73 1.75 -7.98 18.28
CA SER A 73 2.13 -9.22 18.98
C SER A 73 3.40 -9.88 18.46
N SER A 74 3.87 -9.49 17.27
CA SER A 74 5.08 -10.01 16.63
C SER A 74 6.30 -9.10 16.87
N LEU A 75 6.13 -7.99 17.59
CA LEU A 75 7.25 -7.20 18.11
C LEU A 75 7.91 -8.04 19.22
N GLU A 76 9.15 -8.47 19.00
CA GLU A 76 9.94 -9.10 20.06
C GLU A 76 10.00 -8.14 21.25
N ALA A 77 9.66 -8.64 22.45
CA ALA A 77 9.84 -7.87 23.67
C ALA A 77 11.32 -7.52 23.79
N THR A 78 11.65 -6.24 23.86
CA THR A 78 13.01 -5.77 24.12
C THR A 78 13.59 -6.57 25.28
N PRO A 79 14.69 -7.32 25.08
CA PRO A 79 15.25 -8.12 26.17
C PRO A 79 15.59 -7.19 27.34
N PRO A 80 15.31 -7.60 28.59
CA PRO A 80 15.62 -6.76 29.74
C PRO A 80 17.11 -6.48 29.73
N VAL A 81 17.48 -5.20 29.85
CA VAL A 81 18.86 -4.81 30.13
C VAL A 81 19.18 -5.39 31.50
N LEU A 82 19.99 -6.44 31.53
CA LEU A 82 20.56 -6.97 32.77
C LEU A 82 21.56 -5.92 33.27
N GLU A 83 21.22 -5.25 34.37
CA GLU A 83 22.18 -4.50 35.20
C GLU A 83 23.05 -5.44 36.03
#